data_AF-A0A067T903-F1
#
_entry.id   AF-A0A067T903-F1
#
_cell.length_a   1.000
_cell.length_b   1.000
_cell.length_c   1.000
_cell.angle_alpha   90.00
_cell.angle_beta   90.00
_cell.angle_gamma   90.00
#
_symmetry.space_group_name_H-M   'P 1'
#
loop_
_entity.id
_entity.type
_entity.pdbx_description
1 polymer ?
#
loop_
_entity_poly.entity_id
_entity_poly.type
_entity_poly.pdbx_seq_one_letter_code
_entity_poly.pdbx_strand_id
1 'polypeptide(L)'
;MDVDALTIEERKEHMDAGACFNCHKIGHLSRDCPDRKKTTSLGLTSLSPQIFINSVDKVVEQSNSFYLNATLIEGISKKTVREKALLDSGAQGKFIDQNFAKQSGFITKPLPQPIIAFNVDGTPNKKGTIKSFVTLETEISGRKSKELFLVTGL
;
A
#
# COMPACT_ATOMS: atom_id res chain seq x y z
N MET A 1 -4.44 22.21 1.46
CA MET A 1 -3.07 22.58 1.84
C MET A 1 -2.20 22.01 0.76
N ASP A 2 -1.74 22.88 -0.14
CA ASP A 2 -0.85 22.51 -1.23
C ASP A 2 0.46 21.98 -0.61
N VAL A 3 0.81 20.76 -1.00
CA VAL A 3 2.11 20.18 -0.62
C VAL A 3 3.08 20.64 -1.69
N ASP A 4 3.81 21.71 -1.41
CA ASP A 4 4.83 22.23 -2.31
C ASP A 4 5.87 21.13 -2.59
N ALA A 5 5.82 20.58 -3.80
CA ALA A 5 6.79 19.61 -4.24
C ALA A 5 8.12 20.33 -4.49
N LEU A 6 9.19 19.89 -3.82
CA LEU A 6 10.54 20.42 -4.03
C LEU A 6 10.91 20.31 -5.51
N THR A 7 11.51 21.38 -6.03
CA THR A 7 12.09 21.41 -7.37
C THR A 7 13.25 20.40 -7.48
N ILE A 8 13.66 20.10 -8.72
CA ILE A 8 14.75 19.14 -8.98
C ILE A 8 16.06 19.67 -8.38
N GLU A 9 16.26 20.98 -8.47
CA GLU A 9 17.40 21.71 -7.94
C GLU A 9 17.44 21.64 -6.40
N GLU A 10 16.34 22.00 -5.73
CA GLU A 10 16.24 21.93 -4.26
C GLU A 10 16.39 20.49 -3.74
N ARG A 11 15.88 19.51 -4.51
CA ARG A 11 16.04 18.09 -4.18
C ARG A 11 17.51 17.66 -4.25
N LYS A 12 18.25 18.12 -5.26
CA LYS A 12 19.67 17.82 -5.40
C LYS A 12 20.48 18.44 -4.27
N GLU A 13 20.21 19.70 -3.93
CA GLU A 13 20.85 20.38 -2.80
C GLU A 13 20.58 19.64 -1.47
N HIS A 14 19.36 19.17 -1.26
CA HIS A 14 19.03 18.36 -0.08
C HIS A 14 19.78 17.03 -0.04
N MET A 15 19.99 16.37 -1.20
CA MET A 15 20.81 15.15 -1.28
C MET A 15 22.29 15.45 -1.02
N ASP A 16 22.83 16.50 -1.63
CA ASP A 16 24.24 16.89 -1.50
C ASP A 16 24.56 17.34 -0.06
N ALA A 17 23.62 18.01 0.61
CA ALA A 17 23.75 18.41 2.01
C ALA A 17 23.57 17.24 3.00
N GLY A 18 23.16 16.05 2.54
CA GLY A 18 22.82 14.92 3.42
C GLY A 18 21.69 15.26 4.41
N ALA A 19 20.78 16.13 3.99
CA ALA A 19 19.68 16.61 4.81
C ALA A 19 18.50 15.64 4.80
N CYS A 20 17.89 15.44 5.96
CA CYS A 20 16.72 14.61 6.12
C CYS A 20 15.49 15.22 5.42
N PHE A 21 14.84 14.48 4.52
CA PHE A 21 13.62 14.96 3.83
C PHE A 21 12.37 15.04 4.73
N ASN A 22 12.47 14.62 6.00
CA ASN A 22 11.35 14.69 6.94
C ASN A 22 11.44 15.91 7.88
N CYS A 23 12.64 16.35 8.25
CA CYS A 23 12.83 17.48 9.17
C CYS A 23 13.86 18.52 8.70
N HIS A 24 14.43 18.34 7.50
CA HIS A 24 15.44 19.19 6.85
C HIS A 24 16.75 19.40 7.64
N LYS A 25 16.96 18.65 8.73
CA LYS A 25 18.21 18.65 9.50
C LYS A 25 19.25 17.73 8.85
N ILE A 26 20.51 18.15 8.88
CA ILE A 26 21.65 17.38 8.38
C ILE A 26 22.13 16.32 9.39
N GLY A 27 22.94 15.37 8.92
CA GLY A 27 23.59 14.35 9.76
C GLY A 27 22.81 13.05 9.92
N HIS A 28 21.63 12.92 9.30
CA HIS A 28 20.85 11.70 9.24
C HIS A 28 19.94 11.68 8.00
N LEU A 29 19.60 10.49 7.50
CA LEU A 29 18.62 10.33 6.42
C LEU A 29 17.20 10.21 7.00
N SER A 30 16.17 10.39 6.18
CA SER A 30 14.74 10.30 6.61
C SER A 30 14.38 9.01 7.34
N ARG A 31 15.12 7.93 7.08
CA ARG A 31 14.95 6.63 7.76
C ARG A 31 15.40 6.66 9.22
N ASP A 32 16.41 7.45 9.53
CA ASP A 32 17.05 7.56 10.84
C ASP A 32 16.65 8.85 11.57
N CYS A 33 15.59 9.50 11.10
CA CYS A 33 15.11 10.75 11.67
C CYS A 33 14.64 10.57 13.12
N PRO A 34 15.24 11.26 14.10
CA PRO A 34 14.84 11.16 15.50
C PRO A 34 13.46 11.79 15.73
N ASP A 35 13.12 12.80 14.93
CA ASP A 35 11.82 13.48 14.90
C ASP A 35 10.81 12.77 13.97
N ARG A 36 11.09 11.52 13.58
CA ARG A 36 10.14 10.73 12.78
C ARG A 36 8.87 10.58 13.60
N LYS A 37 7.84 11.37 13.25
CA LYS A 37 6.48 11.17 13.76
C LYS A 37 6.18 9.69 13.56
N LYS A 38 6.14 8.93 14.65
CA LYS A 38 5.61 7.57 14.64
C LYS A 38 4.13 7.73 14.34
N THR A 39 3.78 7.74 13.06
CA THR A 39 2.40 7.58 12.63
C THR A 39 2.01 6.15 12.99
N THR A 40 1.58 5.97 14.23
CA THR A 40 0.65 4.91 14.64
C THR A 40 -0.78 5.29 14.24
N SER A 41 -0.96 6.02 13.14
CA SER A 41 -2.20 5.93 12.38
C SER A 41 -2.08 4.68 11.53
N LEU A 42 -3.14 3.89 11.42
CA LEU A 42 -3.21 2.69 10.58
C LEU A 42 -3.04 2.99 9.06
N GLY A 43 -2.39 4.08 8.65
CA GLY A 43 -2.24 4.49 7.24
C GLY A 43 -3.53 5.00 6.60
N LEU A 44 -4.69 4.85 7.24
CA LEU A 44 -5.98 5.28 6.68
C LEU A 44 -6.09 6.80 6.48
N THR A 45 -5.39 7.61 7.27
CA THR A 45 -5.49 9.09 7.21
C THR A 45 -4.75 9.69 6.01
N SER A 46 -3.94 8.89 5.29
CA SER A 46 -3.22 9.32 4.08
C SER A 46 -3.87 8.82 2.79
N LEU A 47 -4.96 8.04 2.88
CA LEU A 47 -5.69 7.59 1.71
C LEU A 47 -6.65 8.69 1.30
N SER A 48 -6.50 9.19 0.08
CA SER A 48 -7.49 10.08 -0.51
C SER A 48 -8.84 9.36 -0.61
N PRO A 49 -9.98 10.08 -0.56
CA PRO A 49 -11.31 9.50 -0.75
C PRO A 49 -11.48 8.77 -2.09
N GLN A 50 -10.56 9.03 -3.01
CA GLN A 50 -10.45 8.44 -4.34
C GLN A 50 -9.08 7.82 -4.51
N ILE A 51 -9.02 6.61 -5.04
CA ILE A 51 -7.76 5.92 -5.34
C ILE A 51 -7.84 5.35 -6.76
N PHE A 52 -6.79 5.53 -7.55
CA PHE A 52 -6.67 4.89 -8.84
C PHE A 52 -6.05 3.50 -8.65
N ILE A 53 -6.77 2.46 -9.07
CA ILE A 53 -6.28 1.09 -9.10
C ILE A 53 -5.81 0.81 -10.52
N ASN A 54 -4.49 0.67 -10.67
CA ASN A 54 -3.88 0.35 -11.96
C ASN A 54 -3.76 -1.16 -12.21
N SER A 55 -4.07 -1.99 -11.21
CA SER A 55 -4.04 -3.45 -11.32
C SER A 55 -5.44 -4.00 -11.56
N VAL A 56 -5.75 -4.33 -12.81
CA VAL A 56 -6.80 -5.30 -13.12
C VAL A 56 -6.19 -6.31 -14.06
N ASP A 57 -5.83 -7.47 -13.53
CA ASP A 57 -5.83 -8.68 -14.35
C ASP A 57 -6.38 -9.82 -13.51
N LYS A 58 -7.55 -10.32 -13.93
CA LYS A 58 -7.86 -11.74 -13.76
C LYS A 58 -6.63 -12.50 -14.20
N VAL A 59 -6.13 -13.41 -13.37
CA VAL A 59 -5.01 -14.32 -13.63
C VAL A 59 -5.02 -14.80 -15.09
N VAL A 60 -4.33 -14.04 -15.94
CA VAL A 60 -3.85 -14.41 -17.26
C VAL A 60 -2.40 -14.04 -17.13
N GLU A 61 -1.55 -15.05 -17.11
CA GLU A 61 -0.10 -14.94 -16.97
C GLU A 61 0.44 -14.19 -18.20
N GLN A 62 0.35 -12.85 -18.19
CA GLN A 62 0.95 -12.00 -19.20
C GLN A 62 2.44 -11.87 -18.89
N SER A 63 3.26 -11.98 -19.93
CA SER A 63 4.73 -12.09 -19.86
C SER A 63 5.46 -10.89 -19.23
N ASN A 64 4.75 -9.81 -18.88
CA ASN A 64 5.32 -8.56 -18.36
C ASN A 64 4.94 -8.26 -16.90
N SER A 65 4.22 -9.14 -16.21
CA SER A 65 3.83 -8.94 -14.81
C SER A 65 4.85 -9.53 -13.84
N PHE A 66 5.31 -8.74 -12.87
CA PHE A 66 6.27 -9.18 -11.87
C PHE A 66 5.56 -9.63 -10.60
N TYR A 67 5.84 -10.86 -10.15
CA TYR A 67 5.23 -11.43 -8.95
C TYR A 67 6.28 -11.72 -7.88
N LEU A 68 5.89 -11.50 -6.62
CA LEU A 68 6.67 -11.84 -5.43
C LEU A 68 5.99 -12.96 -4.66
N ASN A 69 6.75 -13.96 -4.24
CA ASN A 69 6.23 -14.93 -3.26
C ASN A 69 6.10 -14.23 -1.90
N ALA A 70 4.87 -14.17 -1.40
CA ALA A 70 4.54 -13.58 -0.11
C ALA A 70 3.91 -14.65 0.80
N THR A 71 4.28 -14.63 2.07
CA THR A 71 3.55 -15.34 3.12
C THR A 71 2.72 -14.33 3.90
N LEU A 72 1.41 -14.49 3.88
CA LEU A 72 0.44 -13.66 4.57
C LEU A 72 -0.01 -14.36 5.86
N ILE A 73 0.07 -13.66 6.98
CA ILE A 73 -0.23 -14.18 8.32
C ILE A 73 -1.27 -13.28 8.96
N GLU A 74 -2.44 -13.85 9.28
CA GLU A 74 -3.51 -13.14 9.98
C GLU A 74 -3.24 -13.12 11.49
N GLY A 75 -3.42 -11.96 12.13
CA GLY A 75 -2.94 -11.73 13.49
C GLY A 75 -3.68 -12.49 14.59
N ILE A 76 -4.98 -12.74 14.41
CA ILE A 76 -5.89 -13.28 15.44
C ILE A 76 -5.96 -14.81 15.35
N SER A 77 -6.41 -15.32 14.21
CA SER A 77 -6.52 -16.74 13.86
C SER A 77 -5.17 -17.41 13.59
N LYS A 78 -4.09 -16.64 13.41
CA LYS A 78 -2.75 -17.12 13.00
C LYS A 78 -2.76 -17.89 11.68
N LYS A 79 -3.82 -17.74 10.88
CA LYS A 79 -3.90 -18.39 9.56
C LYS A 79 -2.80 -17.84 8.66
N THR A 80 -2.08 -18.77 8.05
CA THR A 80 -0.93 -18.49 7.19
C THR A 80 -1.24 -18.96 5.77
N VAL A 81 -1.05 -18.10 4.78
CA VAL A 81 -1.29 -18.38 3.37
C VAL A 81 -0.06 -17.95 2.57
N ARG A 82 0.43 -18.81 1.68
CA ARG A 82 1.51 -18.47 0.75
C ARG A 82 0.90 -18.22 -0.61
N GLU A 83 1.19 -17.08 -1.20
CA GLU A 83 0.62 -16.67 -2.48
C GLU A 83 1.61 -15.81 -3.28
N LYS A 84 1.43 -15.78 -4.60
CA LYS A 84 2.13 -14.82 -5.48
C LYS A 84 1.40 -13.48 -5.43
N ALA A 85 2.07 -12.44 -4.94
CA ALA A 85 1.58 -11.08 -4.96
C ALA A 85 2.10 -10.34 -6.21
N LEU A 86 1.20 -9.67 -6.93
CA LEU A 86 1.56 -8.81 -8.06
C LEU A 86 2.30 -7.55 -7.54
N LEU A 87 3.45 -7.25 -8.13
CA LEU A 87 4.17 -6.00 -7.91
C LEU A 87 3.77 -5.01 -9.00
N ASP A 88 2.88 -4.09 -8.64
CA ASP A 88 2.38 -3.04 -9.54
C ASP A 88 2.79 -1.66 -9.02
N SER A 89 3.80 -1.04 -9.65
CA SER A 89 4.21 0.33 -9.32
C SER A 89 3.18 1.39 -9.71
N GLY A 90 2.19 1.04 -10.54
CA GLY A 90 1.06 1.89 -10.86
C GLY A 90 0.03 1.96 -9.73
N ALA A 91 0.02 1.00 -8.80
CA ALA A 91 -0.95 0.97 -7.73
C ALA A 91 -0.67 2.06 -6.67
N GLN A 92 -1.67 2.88 -6.36
CA GLN A 92 -1.59 3.89 -5.29
C GLN A 92 -1.71 3.31 -3.87
N GLY A 93 -1.92 2.00 -3.75
CA GLY A 93 -2.14 1.34 -2.47
C GLY A 93 -1.83 -0.15 -2.53
N LYS A 94 -1.96 -0.80 -1.36
CA LYS A 94 -1.87 -2.25 -1.24
C LYS A 94 -3.26 -2.83 -1.21
N PHE A 95 -3.51 -3.76 -2.12
CA PHE A 95 -4.85 -4.31 -2.33
C PHE A 95 -4.85 -5.81 -2.09
N ILE A 96 -6.00 -6.32 -1.67
CA ILE A 96 -6.27 -7.75 -1.60
C ILE A 96 -7.64 -8.02 -2.20
N ASP A 97 -7.74 -9.08 -3.01
CA ASP A 97 -9.02 -9.49 -3.58
C ASP A 97 -9.98 -9.95 -2.48
N GLN A 98 -11.24 -9.53 -2.57
CA GLN A 98 -12.28 -9.83 -1.59
C GLN A 98 -12.59 -11.33 -1.49
N ASN A 99 -12.56 -12.06 -2.61
CA ASN A 99 -12.90 -13.47 -2.62
C ASN A 99 -11.74 -14.27 -2.05
N PHE A 100 -10.51 -13.91 -2.44
CA PHE A 100 -9.30 -14.45 -1.85
C PHE A 100 -9.24 -14.22 -0.34
N ALA A 101 -9.51 -13.00 0.14
CA ALA A 101 -9.53 -12.71 1.58
C ALA A 101 -10.56 -13.57 2.32
N LYS A 102 -11.76 -13.73 1.75
CA LYS A 102 -12.83 -14.58 2.31
C LYS A 102 -12.46 -16.06 2.33
N GLN A 103 -11.96 -16.60 1.22
CA GLN A 103 -11.52 -18.00 1.10
C GLN A 103 -10.33 -18.30 2.02
N SER A 104 -9.40 -17.34 2.11
CA SER A 104 -8.27 -17.35 3.02
C SER A 104 -8.68 -17.11 4.48
N GLY A 105 -9.96 -16.88 4.78
CA GLY A 105 -10.46 -16.73 6.16
C GLY A 105 -9.87 -15.53 6.90
N PHE A 106 -9.45 -14.51 6.18
CA PHE A 106 -8.90 -13.31 6.79
C PHE A 106 -10.01 -12.44 7.39
N ILE A 107 -9.74 -11.90 8.57
CA ILE A 107 -10.70 -11.05 9.30
C ILE A 107 -10.58 -9.62 8.79
N THR A 108 -11.55 -9.18 7.97
CA THR A 108 -11.63 -7.82 7.45
C THR A 108 -12.35 -6.89 8.42
N LYS A 109 -11.96 -5.62 8.45
CA LYS A 109 -12.59 -4.54 9.25
C LYS A 109 -13.18 -3.48 8.32
N PRO A 110 -14.29 -2.81 8.70
CA PRO A 110 -14.84 -1.72 7.90
C PRO A 110 -13.88 -0.52 7.89
N LEU A 111 -13.81 0.18 6.75
CA LEU A 111 -13.17 1.48 6.65
C LEU A 111 -14.08 2.54 7.33
N PRO A 112 -13.51 3.53 8.05
CA PRO A 112 -14.27 4.66 8.59
C PRO A 112 -14.97 5.47 7.49
N GLN A 113 -14.33 5.58 6.32
CA GLN A 113 -14.91 6.20 5.13
C GLN A 113 -14.65 5.29 3.92
N PRO A 114 -15.68 4.95 3.14
CA PRO A 114 -15.51 4.21 1.89
C PRO A 114 -14.64 4.98 0.88
N ILE A 115 -13.85 4.24 0.10
CA ILE A 115 -12.94 4.81 -0.92
C ILE A 115 -13.44 4.43 -2.31
N ILE A 116 -13.59 5.42 -3.19
CA ILE A 116 -13.98 5.17 -4.58
C ILE A 116 -12.73 4.77 -5.37
N ALA A 117 -12.81 3.62 -6.01
CA ALA A 117 -11.75 3.09 -6.87
C ALA A 117 -12.05 3.40 -8.34
N PHE A 118 -11.06 3.92 -9.06
CA PHE A 118 -11.12 4.12 -10.52
C PHE A 118 -10.10 3.24 -11.22
N ASN A 119 -10.45 2.73 -12.40
CA ASN A 119 -9.52 2.03 -13.29
C ASN A 119 -8.58 3.04 -13.99
N VAL A 120 -7.54 2.52 -14.66
CA VAL A 120 -6.59 3.33 -15.48
C VAL A 120 -7.31 4.19 -16.52
N ASP A 121 -8.41 3.70 -17.09
CA ASP A 121 -9.22 4.42 -18.09
C ASP A 121 -10.12 5.52 -17.49
N GLY A 122 -10.01 5.77 -16.17
CA GLY A 122 -10.79 6.77 -15.45
C GLY A 122 -12.23 6.34 -15.13
N THR A 123 -12.65 5.14 -15.55
CA THR A 123 -13.97 4.61 -15.20
C THR A 123 -13.98 4.12 -13.75
N PRO A 124 -15.11 4.25 -13.02
CA PRO A 124 -15.25 3.62 -11.72
C PRO A 124 -15.07 2.10 -11.81
N ASN A 125 -14.38 1.49 -10.85
CA ASN A 125 -14.28 0.03 -10.78
C ASN A 125 -15.69 -0.59 -10.74
N LYS A 126 -15.97 -1.55 -11.64
CA LYS A 126 -17.29 -2.18 -11.82
C LYS A 126 -17.81 -2.88 -10.56
N LYS A 127 -16.92 -3.35 -9.69
CA LYS A 127 -17.26 -3.99 -8.40
C LYS A 127 -17.34 -3.01 -7.22
N GLY A 128 -17.17 -1.72 -7.48
CA GLY A 128 -17.60 -0.65 -6.58
C GLY A 128 -16.58 -0.16 -5.56
N THR A 129 -17.08 0.67 -4.65
CA THR A 129 -16.35 1.35 -3.57
C THR A 129 -15.70 0.36 -2.61
N ILE A 130 -14.43 0.58 -2.28
CA ILE A 130 -13.71 -0.14 -1.22
C ILE A 130 -14.31 0.28 0.12
N LYS A 131 -14.78 -0.71 0.90
CA LYS A 131 -15.46 -0.46 2.19
C LYS A 131 -14.78 -1.11 3.38
N SER A 132 -13.77 -1.94 3.15
CA SER A 132 -13.09 -2.68 4.20
C SER A 132 -11.61 -2.82 3.92
N PHE A 133 -10.87 -3.14 4.97
CA PHE A 133 -9.45 -3.41 4.93
C PHE A 133 -9.13 -4.64 5.79
N VAL A 134 -7.93 -5.19 5.59
CA VAL A 134 -7.36 -6.22 6.46
C VAL A 134 -5.96 -5.80 6.86
N THR A 135 -5.51 -6.21 8.04
CA THR A 135 -4.12 -6.03 8.47
C THR A 135 -3.47 -7.40 8.60
N LEU A 136 -2.40 -7.62 7.84
CA LEU A 136 -1.68 -8.90 7.78
C LEU A 136 -0.21 -8.67 8.09
N GLU A 137 0.41 -9.61 8.80
CA GLU A 137 1.87 -9.73 8.78
C GLU A 137 2.25 -10.41 7.45
N THR A 138 3.13 -9.76 6.70
CA THR A 138 3.56 -10.17 5.37
C THR A 138 5.04 -10.48 5.43
N GLU A 139 5.43 -11.65 4.96
CA GLU A 139 6.82 -12.05 4.81
C GLU A 139 7.18 -12.18 3.33
N ILE A 140 8.16 -11.39 2.89
CA ILE A 140 8.70 -11.43 1.53
C ILE A 140 10.22 -11.54 1.65
N SER A 141 10.80 -12.56 1.01
CA SER A 141 12.26 -12.80 1.02
C SER A 141 12.87 -12.80 2.44
N GLY A 142 12.16 -13.40 3.41
CA GLY A 142 12.58 -13.49 4.82
C GLY A 142 12.39 -12.20 5.63
N ARG A 143 11.89 -11.11 5.03
CA ARG A 143 11.58 -9.87 5.75
C ARG A 143 10.11 -9.81 6.09
N LYS A 144 9.82 -9.58 7.38
CA LYS A 144 8.46 -9.42 7.91
C LYS A 144 8.07 -7.96 8.06
N SER A 145 6.87 -7.61 7.62
CA SER A 145 6.25 -6.30 7.81
C SER A 145 4.78 -6.47 8.17
N LYS A 146 4.24 -5.57 8.99
CA LYS A 146 2.79 -5.50 9.24
C LYS A 146 2.18 -4.48 8.29
N GLU A 147 1.22 -4.91 7.50
CA GLU A 147 0.71 -4.12 6.39
C GLU A 147 -0.81 -4.07 6.42
N LEU A 148 -1.37 -2.93 5.99
CA LEU A 148 -2.79 -2.78 5.72
C LEU A 148 -3.02 -2.99 4.23
N PHE A 149 -3.97 -3.87 3.91
CA PHE A 149 -4.45 -4.10 2.55
C PHE A 149 -5.91 -3.64 2.45
N LEU A 150 -6.20 -2.85 1.42
CA LEU A 150 -7.55 -2.48 1.04
C LEU A 150 -8.23 -3.66 0.36
N VAL A 151 -9.44 -4.01 0.83
CA VAL A 151 -10.19 -5.14 0.29
C VAL A 151 -11.01 -4.66 -0.89
N THR A 152 -10.69 -5.17 -2.07
CA THR A 152 -11.32 -4.76 -3.32
C THR A 152 -11.84 -5.98 -4.07
N GLY A 153 -12.91 -5.82 -4.83
CA GLY A 153 -13.30 -6.80 -5.83
C GLY A 153 -12.66 -6.39 -7.15
N LEU A 154 -11.53 -6.99 -7.52
CA LEU A 154 -10.97 -6.83 -8.87
C LEU A 154 -11.43 -7.99 -9.77
#